data_AF-A0A959AAV2-F1
#
_entry.id   AF-A0A959AAV2-F1
#
_cell.length_a   1.000
_cell.length_b   1.000
_cell.length_c   1.000
_cell.angle_alpha   90.00
_cell.angle_beta   90.00
_cell.angle_gamma   90.00
#
_symmetry.space_group_name_H-M   'P 1'
#
loop_
_entity.id
_entity.type
_entity.pdbx_description
1 polymer ?
#
loop_
_entity_poly.entity_id
_entity_poly.type
_entity_poly.pdbx_seq_one_letter_code
_entity_poly.pdbx_strand_id
1 'polypeptide(L)'
;MFIIGLTGVLLGWKKQANLTPATQKGTGTQASQWISLDSLQKIAIAFAHDSLHLEDNIERLDVRPGKGSAKVLFTNDYTELQIDLTTGQVISVQKRWNDLVEQIHDGTIADRLLGTEGDPIKTTYTTLTSAGLMVLAFSGFWMWWNPRRIRRMKGISY
;
A
#
# COMPACT_ATOMS: atom_id res chain seq x y z
N MET A 1 -7.31 -3.87 -17.25
CA MET A 1 -7.87 -2.53 -16.96
C MET A 1 -8.92 -2.54 -15.87
N PHE A 2 -9.93 -3.43 -15.89
CA PHE A 2 -10.93 -3.48 -14.82
C PHE A 2 -10.32 -3.70 -13.43
N ILE A 3 -9.41 -4.67 -13.29
CA ILE A 3 -8.71 -4.96 -12.02
C ILE A 3 -7.97 -3.71 -11.52
N ILE A 4 -7.18 -3.05 -12.38
CA ILE A 4 -6.49 -1.78 -12.06
C ILE A 4 -7.47 -0.71 -11.57
N GLY A 5 -8.61 -0.54 -12.24
CA GLY A 5 -9.62 0.43 -11.82
C GLY A 5 -10.24 0.08 -10.47
N LEU A 6 -10.59 -1.19 -10.26
CA LEU A 6 -11.16 -1.67 -9.00
C LEU A 6 -10.17 -1.52 -7.84
N THR A 7 -8.93 -1.97 -8.01
CA THR A 7 -7.90 -1.84 -6.97
C THR A 7 -7.52 -0.38 -6.73
N GLY A 8 -7.52 0.46 -7.77
CA GLY A 8 -7.34 1.90 -7.63
C GLY A 8 -8.42 2.57 -6.77
N VAL A 9 -9.69 2.17 -6.95
CA VAL A 9 -10.80 2.64 -6.09
C VAL A 9 -10.62 2.15 -4.65
N LEU A 10 -10.31 0.86 -4.46
CA LEU A 10 -10.07 0.28 -3.12
C LEU A 10 -8.91 0.98 -2.39
N LEU A 11 -7.81 1.27 -3.09
CA LEU A 11 -6.67 2.00 -2.53
C LEU A 11 -7.03 3.44 -2.16
N GLY A 12 -7.82 4.13 -2.98
CA GLY A 12 -8.34 5.45 -2.66
C GLY A 12 -9.23 5.45 -1.41
N TRP A 13 -9.95 4.36 -1.17
CA TRP A 13 -10.89 4.19 -0.07
C TRP A 13 -10.30 3.41 1.12
N LYS A 14 -8.98 3.19 1.17
CA LYS A 14 -8.35 2.28 2.13
C LYS A 14 -8.67 2.55 3.61
N LYS A 15 -8.92 3.81 3.98
CA LYS A 15 -9.30 4.18 5.35
C LYS A 15 -10.74 3.80 5.64
N GLN A 16 -11.65 4.10 4.73
CA GLN A 16 -13.09 3.83 4.83
C GLN A 16 -13.39 2.34 4.73
N ALA A 17 -12.63 1.62 3.91
CA ALA A 17 -12.72 0.17 3.73
C ALA A 17 -11.94 -0.62 4.80
N ASN A 18 -11.37 0.03 5.82
CA ASN A 18 -10.60 -0.60 6.89
C ASN A 18 -9.47 -1.54 6.39
N LEU A 19 -8.84 -1.19 5.27
CA LEU A 19 -7.75 -1.99 4.68
C LEU A 19 -6.42 -1.81 5.43
N THR A 20 -6.30 -0.73 6.20
CA THR A 20 -5.16 -0.48 7.09
C THR A 20 -5.62 -0.37 8.53
N PRO A 21 -4.94 -1.02 9.49
CA PRO A 21 -5.20 -0.84 10.91
C PRO A 21 -5.04 0.61 11.36
N ALA A 22 -5.92 1.04 12.27
CA ALA A 22 -5.80 2.34 12.92
C ALA A 22 -4.48 2.44 13.68
N THR A 23 -3.84 3.60 13.66
CA THR A 23 -2.59 3.81 14.41
C THR A 23 -2.92 4.08 15.88
N GLN A 24 -2.44 3.21 16.75
CA GLN A 24 -2.58 3.33 18.19
C GLN A 24 -1.62 4.39 18.74
N LYS A 25 -1.97 4.97 19.88
CA LYS A 25 -1.10 5.91 20.60
C LYS A 25 -0.25 5.13 21.59
N GLY A 26 1.06 5.36 21.55
CA GLY A 26 1.97 4.96 22.62
C GLY A 26 1.83 5.89 23.83
N THR A 27 2.52 5.54 24.90
CA THR A 27 2.48 6.25 26.18
C THR A 27 3.19 7.61 26.14
N GLY A 28 4.20 7.78 25.28
CA GLY A 28 4.99 9.00 25.20
C GLY A 28 5.38 9.40 23.78
N THR A 29 5.24 10.69 23.47
CA THR A 29 5.69 11.27 22.18
C THR A 29 7.07 11.91 22.26
N GLN A 30 7.72 11.87 23.43
CA GLN A 30 9.02 12.49 23.64
C GLN A 30 10.14 11.57 23.17
N ALA A 31 10.78 11.94 22.05
CA ALA A 31 11.76 11.10 21.38
C ALA A 31 12.96 10.70 22.25
N SER A 32 13.34 11.53 23.23
CA SER A 32 14.43 11.22 24.17
C SER A 32 14.13 10.06 25.13
N GLN A 33 12.86 9.66 25.24
CA GLN A 33 12.40 8.56 26.10
C GLN A 33 12.14 7.27 25.29
N TRP A 34 12.37 7.29 23.98
CA TRP A 34 12.09 6.14 23.13
C TRP A 34 13.20 5.09 23.23
N ILE A 35 12.80 3.83 23.12
CA ILE A 35 13.70 2.71 22.95
C ILE A 35 14.48 2.84 21.63
N SER A 36 15.65 2.22 21.57
CA SER A 36 16.44 2.19 20.35
C SER A 36 15.75 1.38 19.24
N LEU A 37 16.06 1.69 17.98
CA LEU A 37 15.59 0.90 16.84
C LEU A 37 16.06 -0.57 16.89
N ASP A 38 17.22 -0.82 17.50
CA ASP A 38 17.72 -2.18 17.75
C ASP A 38 16.81 -2.94 18.74
N SER A 39 16.45 -2.30 19.86
CA SER A 39 15.53 -2.89 20.84
C SER A 39 14.16 -3.15 20.23
N LEU A 40 13.66 -2.20 19.44
CA LEU A 40 12.38 -2.29 18.73
C LEU A 40 12.36 -3.48 17.76
N GLN A 41 13.42 -3.68 16.97
CA GLN A 41 13.53 -4.84 16.06
C GLN A 41 13.59 -6.16 16.82
N LYS A 42 14.40 -6.24 17.89
CA LYS A 42 14.49 -7.45 18.72
C LYS A 42 13.14 -7.82 19.33
N ILE A 43 12.40 -6.84 19.86
CA ILE A 43 11.06 -7.06 20.40
C ILE A 43 10.10 -7.55 19.30
N ALA A 44 10.12 -6.92 18.12
CA ALA A 44 9.26 -7.30 17.01
C ALA A 44 9.53 -8.72 16.52
N ILE A 45 10.81 -9.09 16.35
CA ILE A 45 11.25 -10.42 15.92
C ILE A 45 10.86 -11.48 16.96
N ALA A 46 11.17 -11.23 18.24
CA ALA A 46 10.80 -12.15 19.32
C ALA A 46 9.28 -12.36 19.38
N PHE A 47 8.50 -11.28 19.28
CA PHE A 47 7.04 -11.39 19.29
C PHE A 47 6.50 -12.13 18.05
N ALA A 48 7.07 -11.87 16.87
CA ALA A 48 6.67 -12.56 15.64
C ALA A 48 6.94 -14.06 15.71
N HIS A 49 8.10 -14.47 16.22
CA HIS A 49 8.46 -15.87 16.39
C HIS A 49 7.62 -16.56 17.48
N ASP A 50 7.57 -15.96 18.68
CA ASP A 50 7.03 -16.61 19.87
C ASP A 50 5.50 -16.58 19.92
N SER A 51 4.89 -15.49 19.44
CA SER A 51 3.43 -15.28 19.56
C SER A 51 2.68 -15.48 18.24
N LEU A 52 3.33 -15.26 17.09
CA LEU A 52 2.66 -15.32 15.78
C LEU A 52 3.14 -16.45 14.88
N HIS A 53 4.22 -17.14 15.23
CA HIS A 53 4.86 -18.18 14.43
C HIS A 53 5.16 -17.73 12.99
N LEU A 54 5.60 -16.47 12.84
CA LEU A 54 5.97 -15.87 11.55
C LEU A 54 7.48 -15.90 11.36
N GLU A 55 7.90 -15.72 10.10
CA GLU A 55 9.29 -15.47 9.77
C GLU A 55 9.77 -14.15 10.40
N ASP A 56 11.05 -14.09 10.75
CA ASP A 56 11.68 -12.96 11.44
C ASP A 56 12.10 -11.81 10.50
N ASN A 57 11.74 -11.89 9.22
CA ASN A 57 12.14 -10.90 8.23
C ASN A 57 11.24 -9.67 8.25
N ILE A 58 11.77 -8.58 8.81
CA ILE A 58 11.12 -7.27 8.82
C ILE A 58 11.30 -6.61 7.44
N GLU A 59 10.19 -6.40 6.74
CA GLU A 59 10.17 -5.67 5.47
C GLU A 59 10.28 -4.17 5.69
N ARG A 60 9.55 -3.63 6.67
CA ARG A 60 9.46 -2.19 6.90
C ARG A 60 9.21 -1.83 8.35
N LEU A 61 9.85 -0.75 8.78
CA LEU A 61 9.64 -0.13 10.08
C LEU A 61 9.24 1.34 9.91
N ASP A 62 7.99 1.66 10.23
CA ASP A 62 7.42 3.01 10.13
C ASP A 62 7.26 3.64 11.52
N VAL A 63 8.15 4.57 11.88
CA VAL A 63 8.02 5.35 13.12
C VAL A 63 6.93 6.42 12.94
N ARG A 64 6.05 6.56 13.94
CA ARG A 64 4.98 7.59 13.98
C ARG A 64 5.22 8.53 15.17
N PRO A 65 6.07 9.57 15.02
CA PRO A 65 6.44 10.47 16.12
C PRO A 65 5.25 11.09 16.87
N GLY A 66 4.28 11.63 16.13
CA GLY A 66 3.09 12.24 16.71
C GLY A 66 2.14 11.26 17.43
N LYS A 67 2.43 9.95 17.38
CA LYS A 67 1.68 8.90 18.09
C LYS A 67 2.53 8.19 19.14
N GLY A 68 3.84 8.40 19.19
CA GLY A 68 4.72 7.68 20.11
C GLY A 68 4.78 6.17 19.85
N SER A 69 4.54 5.75 18.60
CA SER A 69 4.46 4.33 18.24
C SER A 69 5.21 4.06 16.94
N ALA A 70 5.72 2.84 16.76
CA ALA A 70 6.24 2.35 15.49
C ALA A 70 5.35 1.23 14.95
N LYS A 71 5.24 1.15 13.62
CA LYS A 71 4.61 0.04 12.92
C LYS A 71 5.70 -0.85 12.31
N VAL A 72 5.63 -2.14 12.54
CA VAL A 72 6.55 -3.14 11.98
C VAL A 72 5.76 -4.07 11.07
N LEU A 73 6.24 -4.23 9.84
CA LEU A 73 5.64 -5.08 8.82
C LEU A 73 6.63 -6.20 8.45
N PHE A 74 6.10 -7.41 8.34
CA PHE A 74 6.84 -8.61 7.93
C PHE A 74 6.56 -8.96 6.48
N THR A 75 7.55 -9.54 5.80
CA THR A 75 7.59 -9.68 4.34
C THR A 75 6.43 -10.47 3.73
N ASN A 76 5.88 -11.48 4.43
CA ASN A 76 5.03 -12.49 3.80
C ASN A 76 3.59 -12.61 4.36
N ASP A 77 3.29 -12.00 5.50
CA ASP A 77 2.05 -12.32 6.24
C ASP A 77 1.02 -11.20 6.26
N TYR A 78 1.32 -10.02 5.67
CA TYR A 78 0.46 -8.84 5.73
C TYR A 78 0.06 -8.49 7.18
N THR A 79 0.91 -8.80 8.15
CA THR A 79 0.66 -8.52 9.56
C THR A 79 1.41 -7.26 9.95
N GLU A 80 0.68 -6.29 10.50
CA GLU A 80 1.23 -5.06 11.06
C GLU A 80 1.25 -5.19 12.59
N LEU A 81 2.45 -5.16 13.17
CA LEU A 81 2.66 -4.94 14.60
C LEU A 81 2.75 -3.44 14.86
N GLN A 82 2.15 -2.97 15.94
CA GLN A 82 2.40 -1.64 16.46
C GLN A 82 2.99 -1.74 17.86
N ILE A 83 4.09 -1.03 18.08
CA ILE A 83 4.86 -1.07 19.31
C ILE A 83 4.95 0.35 19.87
N ASP A 84 4.73 0.50 21.17
CA ASP A 84 4.96 1.74 21.90
C ASP A 84 6.46 2.03 21.95
N LEU A 85 6.85 3.21 21.47
CA LEU A 85 8.26 3.61 21.42
C LEU A 85 8.85 3.88 22.80
N THR A 86 8.06 4.23 23.81
CA THR A 86 8.58 4.51 25.15
C THR A 86 8.74 3.24 25.98
N THR A 87 7.77 2.33 25.91
CA THR A 87 7.73 1.13 26.77
C THR A 87 8.22 -0.15 26.09
N GLY A 88 8.24 -0.18 24.74
CA GLY A 88 8.50 -1.39 23.97
C GLY A 88 7.36 -2.40 23.99
N GLN A 89 6.18 -2.05 24.52
CA GLN A 89 5.04 -2.95 24.52
C GLN A 89 4.39 -3.04 23.14
N VAL A 90 3.99 -4.25 22.73
CA VAL A 90 3.16 -4.47 21.56
C VAL A 90 1.74 -4.03 21.88
N ILE A 91 1.28 -2.96 21.23
CA ILE A 91 -0.02 -2.33 21.49
C ILE A 91 -1.09 -2.68 20.45
N SER A 92 -0.70 -3.27 19.31
CA SER A 92 -1.64 -3.79 18.32
C SER A 92 -1.01 -4.82 17.41
N VAL A 93 -1.79 -5.84 17.04
CA VAL A 93 -1.44 -6.88 16.06
C VAL A 93 -2.64 -7.04 15.12
N GLN A 94 -2.51 -6.62 13.86
CA GLN A 94 -3.64 -6.65 12.92
C GLN A 94 -3.19 -6.95 11.49
N LYS A 95 -4.07 -7.56 10.69
CA LYS A 95 -3.85 -7.73 9.26
C LYS A 95 -3.99 -6.39 8.53
N ARG A 96 -3.13 -6.19 7.54
CA ARG A 96 -3.03 -4.99 6.72
C ARG A 96 -3.23 -5.35 5.25
N TRP A 97 -4.50 -5.44 4.87
CA TRP A 97 -4.93 -5.80 3.53
C TRP A 97 -4.54 -4.79 2.45
N ASN A 98 -4.25 -3.53 2.83
CA ASN A 98 -3.80 -2.51 1.88
C ASN A 98 -2.61 -2.97 1.06
N ASP A 99 -1.65 -3.66 1.67
CA ASP A 99 -0.42 -4.01 0.99
C ASP A 99 -0.66 -5.15 -0.02
N LEU A 100 -1.60 -6.05 0.26
CA LEU A 100 -2.07 -7.04 -0.72
C LEU A 100 -2.75 -6.36 -1.91
N VAL A 101 -3.65 -5.41 -1.66
CA VAL A 101 -4.33 -4.67 -2.73
C VAL A 101 -3.34 -3.86 -3.56
N GLU A 102 -2.33 -3.28 -2.93
CA GLU A 102 -1.24 -2.54 -3.57
C GLU A 102 -0.42 -3.46 -4.49
N GLN A 103 0.00 -4.62 -4.00
CA GLN A 103 0.75 -5.60 -4.79
C GLN A 103 -0.05 -6.17 -5.98
N ILE A 104 -1.38 -6.31 -5.84
CA ILE A 104 -2.25 -6.68 -6.96
C ILE A 104 -2.37 -5.50 -7.95
N HIS A 105 -2.43 -4.26 -7.46
CA HIS A 105 -2.60 -3.08 -8.29
C HIS A 105 -1.38 -2.78 -9.14
N ASP A 106 -0.18 -2.94 -8.61
CA ASP A 106 1.06 -2.64 -9.33
C ASP A 106 1.70 -3.88 -9.97
N GLY A 107 1.19 -5.07 -9.68
CA GLY A 107 1.67 -6.33 -10.25
C GLY A 107 2.81 -6.99 -9.47
N THR A 108 3.29 -6.36 -8.39
CA THR A 108 4.40 -6.89 -7.56
C THR A 108 4.06 -8.24 -6.93
N ILE A 109 2.77 -8.59 -6.79
CA ILE A 109 2.36 -9.93 -6.33
C ILE A 109 2.93 -11.04 -7.21
N ALA A 110 3.03 -10.81 -8.52
CA ALA A 110 3.57 -11.80 -9.45
C ALA A 110 5.10 -11.89 -9.35
N ASP A 111 5.78 -10.76 -9.17
CA ASP A 111 7.24 -10.74 -8.93
C ASP A 111 7.59 -11.53 -7.66
N ARG A 112 6.82 -11.34 -6.58
CA ARG A 112 6.98 -12.09 -5.31
C ARG A 112 6.76 -13.59 -5.49
N LEU A 113 5.69 -13.98 -6.19
CA LEU A 113 5.36 -15.39 -6.43
C LEU A 113 6.41 -16.11 -7.30
N LEU A 114 7.05 -15.39 -8.21
CA LEU A 114 8.06 -15.93 -9.12
C LEU A 114 9.50 -15.72 -8.63
N GLY A 115 9.68 -15.01 -7.52
CA GLY A 115 11.00 -14.73 -6.93
C GLY A 115 11.91 -13.91 -7.83
N THR A 116 11.34 -13.01 -8.64
CA THR A 116 12.12 -12.21 -9.60
C THR A 116 12.79 -11.03 -8.91
N GLU A 117 14.09 -10.86 -9.11
CA GLU A 117 14.81 -9.68 -8.62
C GLU A 117 14.55 -8.45 -9.51
N GLY A 118 14.37 -7.29 -8.89
CA GLY A 118 14.27 -6.00 -9.60
C GLY A 118 12.89 -5.67 -10.19
N ASP A 119 11.82 -6.35 -9.76
CA ASP A 119 10.43 -6.07 -10.12
C ASP A 119 10.15 -5.92 -11.65
N PRO A 120 10.64 -6.83 -12.51
CA PRO A 120 10.45 -6.73 -13.97
C PRO A 120 8.98 -6.87 -14.38
N ILE A 121 8.17 -7.67 -13.67
CA ILE A 121 6.76 -7.88 -14.00
C ILE A 121 5.97 -6.63 -13.65
N LYS A 122 6.14 -6.08 -12.44
CA LYS A 122 5.58 -4.78 -12.05
C LYS A 122 5.88 -3.71 -13.08
N THR A 123 7.14 -3.56 -13.48
CA THR A 123 7.57 -2.54 -14.44
C THR A 123 6.88 -2.72 -15.80
N THR A 124 6.87 -3.95 -16.32
CA THR A 124 6.21 -4.27 -17.59
C THR A 124 4.70 -4.06 -17.52
N TYR A 125 4.09 -4.59 -16.46
CA TYR A 125 2.65 -4.53 -16.20
C TYR A 125 2.17 -3.09 -16.11
N THR A 126 2.76 -2.29 -15.21
CA THR A 126 2.39 -0.88 -15.01
C THR A 126 2.59 -0.05 -16.27
N THR A 127 3.65 -0.29 -17.05
CA THR A 127 3.91 0.39 -18.31
C THR A 127 2.82 0.08 -19.34
N LEU A 128 2.53 -1.21 -19.58
CA LEU A 128 1.51 -1.63 -20.55
C LEU A 128 0.11 -1.18 -20.13
N THR A 129 -0.22 -1.28 -18.84
CA THR A 129 -1.53 -0.85 -18.35
C THR A 129 -1.72 0.66 -18.47
N SER A 130 -0.70 1.45 -18.11
CA SER A 130 -0.76 2.91 -18.20
C SER A 130 -0.82 3.39 -19.64
N ALA A 131 0.00 2.83 -20.53
CA ALA A 131 -0.06 3.13 -21.96
C ALA A 131 -1.44 2.79 -22.55
N GLY A 132 -1.98 1.61 -22.21
CA GLY A 132 -3.34 1.22 -22.60
C GLY A 132 -4.41 2.19 -22.11
N LEU A 133 -4.34 2.62 -20.84
CA LEU A 133 -5.27 3.61 -20.28
C LEU A 133 -5.16 4.97 -20.98
N MET A 134 -3.95 5.43 -21.29
CA MET A 134 -3.74 6.68 -22.04
C MET A 134 -4.34 6.60 -23.45
N VAL A 135 -4.12 5.49 -24.16
CA VAL A 135 -4.71 5.26 -25.49
C VAL A 135 -6.23 5.23 -25.42
N LEU A 136 -6.81 4.52 -24.44
CA LEU A 136 -8.26 4.47 -24.26
C LEU A 136 -8.85 5.84 -23.89
N ALA A 137 -8.20 6.58 -23.01
CA ALA A 137 -8.63 7.92 -22.62
C ALA A 137 -8.59 8.89 -23.81
N PHE A 138 -7.48 8.89 -24.55
CA PHE A 138 -7.30 9.75 -25.72
C PHE A 138 -8.29 9.40 -26.83
N SER A 139 -8.39 8.11 -27.19
CA SER A 139 -9.31 7.65 -28.23
C SER A 139 -10.77 7.87 -27.85
N GLY A 140 -11.14 7.59 -26.59
CA GLY A 140 -12.48 7.87 -26.06
C GLY A 140 -12.84 9.35 -26.11
N PHE A 141 -11.93 10.22 -25.66
CA PHE A 141 -12.10 11.67 -25.74
C PHE A 141 -12.22 12.14 -27.20
N TRP A 142 -11.38 11.63 -28.09
CA TRP A 142 -11.41 11.96 -29.51
C TRP A 142 -12.74 11.56 -30.16
N MET A 143 -13.22 10.35 -29.91
CA MET A 143 -14.52 9.87 -30.40
C MET A 143 -15.69 10.69 -29.86
N TRP A 144 -15.60 11.21 -28.64
CA TRP A 144 -16.62 12.08 -28.06
C TRP A 144 -16.58 13.52 -28.62
N TRP A 145 -15.38 14.08 -28.80
CA TRP A 145 -15.19 15.47 -29.22
C TRP A 145 -15.35 15.67 -30.72
N ASN A 146 -14.81 14.77 -31.55
CA ASN A 146 -14.77 14.92 -33.01
C ASN A 146 -16.18 15.06 -33.65
N PRO A 147 -17.21 14.26 -33.28
CA PRO A 147 -18.56 14.43 -33.82
C PRO A 147 -19.20 15.77 -33.43
N ARG A 148 -18.89 16.31 -32.24
CA ARG A 148 -19.38 17.63 -31.80
C ARG A 148 -18.73 18.75 -32.59
N ARG A 149 -17.42 18.64 -32.88
CA ARG A 149 -16.69 19.55 -33.76
C ARG A 149 -17.29 19.56 -35.17
N ILE A 150 -17.52 18.39 -35.77
CA ILE A 150 -18.10 18.28 -37.13
C ILE A 150 -19.51 18.88 -37.19
N ARG A 151 -20.37 18.65 -36.17
CA ARG A 151 -21.72 19.24 -36.12
C ARG A 151 -21.69 20.77 -36.09
N ARG A 152 -20.80 21.37 -35.28
CA ARG A 152 -20.61 22.84 -35.23
C ARG A 152 -20.13 23.41 -36.57
N MET A 153 -19.22 22.71 -37.25
CA MET A 153 -18.72 23.13 -38.56
C MET A 153 -19.78 23.07 -39.66
N LYS A 154 -20.74 22.15 -39.56
CA LYS A 154 -21.85 22.01 -40.52
C LYS A 154 -23.01 22.99 -40.27
N GLY A 155 -22.90 23.90 -39.30
CA GLY A 155 -23.94 24.91 -39.03
C GLY A 155 -25.28 24.34 -38.59
N ILE A 156 -25.34 23.08 -38.12
CA ILE A 156 -26.57 22.48 -37.59
C ILE A 156 -26.73 23.00 -36.15
N SER A 157 -27.30 24.20 -36.04
CA SER A 157 -27.98 24.67 -34.82
C SER A 157 -29.25 23.83 -34.65
N TYR A 158 -29.45 23.29 -33.43
CA TYR A 158 -30.79 22.93 -32.98
C TYR A 158 -31.59 24.19 -32.69
#